data_AF-A0A7I8EDJ8-F1
#
_entry.id   AF-A0A7I8EDJ8-F1
#
_cell.length_a   1.000
_cell.length_b   1.000
_cell.length_c   1.000
_cell.angle_alpha   90.00
_cell.angle_beta   90.00
_cell.angle_gamma   90.00
#
_symmetry.space_group_name_H-M   'P 1'
#
loop_
_entity.id
_entity.type
_entity.pdbx_description
1 polymer ?
#
loop_
_entity_poly.entity_id
_entity_poly.type
_entity_poly.pdbx_seq_one_letter_code
_entity_poly.pdbx_strand_id
1 'polypeptide(L)'
;MTMHARLPSPIAPSIKWRNILFDMLFYDVDKLTLEEQCDVLKLADHEGGVVVVSPGKGNRRVRAYANVDDCLKADKKAIQAIVVAGVGSSAIGTAALACNVADAYDIDVAGIVSGYGVKDVVSESLGGWFFYGASDALGQGFRALLDYWGKLPKLDASLESGRQMTASASPAVPLPEDVSALIRILQAAPPGLRLLVGHSKGCLLLDFALERFAQTHQKHAYFKNLRVATFGTVVNLPEKFERSYQFIGDLDWFGGVNSRLGMGHTKINQGWHHLNSKYLFHMDVESVLKRYVPIR
;
A
#
# COMPACT_ATOMS: atom_id res chain seq x y z
N MET A 1 -27.21 22.67 10.84
CA MET A 1 -26.90 21.33 11.35
C MET A 1 -25.44 21.04 11.03
N THR A 2 -24.57 21.25 12.00
CA THR A 2 -23.12 21.07 11.90
C THR A 2 -22.80 19.58 11.99
N MET A 3 -22.32 18.97 10.91
CA MET A 3 -21.77 17.61 10.96
C MET A 3 -20.47 17.67 11.77
N HIS A 4 -20.47 17.07 12.98
CA HIS A 4 -19.23 16.76 13.67
C HIS A 4 -18.52 15.67 12.88
N ALA A 5 -17.43 16.04 12.20
CA ALA A 5 -16.47 15.09 11.67
C ALA A 5 -15.97 14.23 12.84
N ARG A 6 -16.29 12.93 12.83
CA ARG A 6 -15.73 11.97 13.76
C ARG A 6 -14.23 11.91 13.48
N LEU A 7 -13.41 12.29 14.45
CA LEU A 7 -11.97 12.06 14.37
C LEU A 7 -11.75 10.53 14.34
N PRO A 8 -10.93 10.01 13.41
CA PRO A 8 -10.61 8.58 13.36
C PRO A 8 -9.96 8.14 14.67
N SER A 9 -10.22 6.90 15.06
CA SER A 9 -9.76 6.36 16.35
C SER A 9 -8.26 6.05 16.30
N PRO A 10 -7.48 6.39 17.35
CA PRO A 10 -6.05 6.10 17.39
C PRO A 10 -5.78 4.59 17.39
N ILE A 11 -4.70 4.17 16.71
CA ILE A 11 -4.27 2.76 16.63
C ILE A 11 -3.84 2.25 18.01
N ALA A 12 -4.21 1.01 18.37
CA ALA A 12 -3.85 0.41 19.66
C ALA A 12 -2.31 0.25 19.84
N PRO A 13 -1.75 0.41 21.05
CA PRO A 13 -0.29 0.41 21.27
C PRO A 13 0.47 -0.84 20.80
N SER A 14 -0.09 -2.04 21.00
CA SER A 14 0.54 -3.31 20.55
C SER A 14 0.64 -3.41 19.03
N ILE A 15 -0.35 -2.85 18.34
CA ILE A 15 -0.42 -2.77 16.88
C ILE A 15 0.59 -1.74 16.36
N LYS A 16 0.76 -0.61 17.07
CA LYS A 16 1.77 0.41 16.74
C LYS A 16 3.20 -0.14 16.82
N TRP A 17 3.52 -0.92 17.84
CA TRP A 17 4.85 -1.55 17.98
C TRP A 17 5.17 -2.51 16.83
N ARG A 18 4.19 -3.32 16.42
CA ARG A 18 4.33 -4.19 15.24
C ARG A 18 4.56 -3.39 13.96
N ASN A 19 3.81 -2.30 13.78
CA ASN A 19 3.96 -1.37 12.66
C ASN A 19 5.38 -0.84 12.52
N ILE A 20 5.93 -0.34 13.62
CA ILE A 20 7.29 0.21 13.65
C ILE A 20 8.32 -0.87 13.27
N LEU A 21 8.15 -2.09 13.79
CA LEU A 21 9.04 -3.21 13.45
C LEU A 21 8.97 -3.55 11.95
N PHE A 22 7.77 -3.62 11.38
CA PHE A 22 7.61 -3.85 9.95
C PHE A 22 8.17 -2.71 9.12
N ASP A 23 7.99 -1.46 9.55
CA ASP A 23 8.56 -0.31 8.84
C ASP A 23 10.08 -0.38 8.80
N MET A 24 10.72 -0.67 9.94
CA MET A 24 12.16 -0.85 10.05
C MET A 24 12.69 -2.04 9.25
N LEU A 25 11.87 -3.07 9.03
CA LEU A 25 12.26 -4.23 8.23
C LEU A 25 12.13 -3.94 6.73
N PHE A 26 11.05 -3.27 6.32
CA PHE A 26 10.65 -3.18 4.92
C PHE A 26 11.02 -1.88 4.22
N TYR A 27 11.23 -0.77 4.93
CA TYR A 27 11.46 0.54 4.32
C TYR A 27 12.66 1.27 4.90
N ASP A 28 13.18 2.23 4.14
CA ASP A 28 14.27 3.13 4.51
C ASP A 28 13.80 4.21 5.52
N VAL A 29 13.31 3.81 6.68
CA VAL A 29 12.84 4.76 7.71
C VAL A 29 13.94 5.72 8.17
N ASP A 30 15.19 5.30 8.06
CA ASP A 30 16.38 6.09 8.39
C ASP A 30 16.59 7.27 7.40
N LYS A 31 15.87 7.33 6.26
CA LYS A 31 15.83 8.52 5.37
C LYS A 31 15.00 9.68 5.91
N LEU A 32 14.22 9.45 6.97
CA LEU A 32 13.47 10.48 7.67
C LEU A 32 14.23 10.89 8.93
N THR A 33 14.44 12.19 9.08
CA THR A 33 14.94 12.78 10.34
C THR A 33 13.94 12.56 11.47
N LEU A 34 14.41 12.61 12.72
CA LEU A 34 13.53 12.47 13.89
C LEU A 34 12.43 13.55 13.92
N GLU A 35 12.73 14.76 13.44
CA GLU A 35 11.75 15.84 13.34
C GLU A 35 10.66 15.52 12.32
N GLU A 36 11.03 15.08 11.11
CA GLU A 36 10.08 14.63 10.09
C GLU A 36 9.22 13.46 10.58
N GLN A 37 9.82 12.48 11.28
CA GLN A 37 9.07 11.37 11.86
C GLN A 37 8.05 11.86 12.89
N CYS A 38 8.44 12.79 13.77
CA CYS A 38 7.53 13.38 14.75
C CYS A 38 6.35 14.09 14.07
N ASP A 39 6.59 14.84 13.00
CA ASP A 39 5.54 15.60 12.32
C ASP A 39 4.56 14.68 11.56
N VAL A 40 5.06 13.62 10.95
CA VAL A 40 4.22 12.58 10.34
C VAL A 40 3.30 11.92 11.36
N LEU A 41 3.84 11.52 12.51
CA LEU A 41 3.07 10.81 13.54
C LEU A 41 2.00 11.70 14.20
N LYS A 42 2.18 13.02 14.25
CA LYS A 42 1.18 13.93 14.83
C LYS A 42 -0.08 14.03 14.00
N LEU A 43 0.03 14.01 12.67
CA LEU A 43 -1.06 14.42 11.77
C LEU A 43 -1.57 13.31 10.85
N ALA A 44 -0.81 12.24 10.61
CA ALA A 44 -1.17 11.19 9.67
C ALA A 44 -1.14 9.77 10.26
N ASP A 45 -0.99 9.61 11.60
CA ASP A 45 -0.91 8.30 12.27
C ASP A 45 -2.27 7.58 12.41
N HIS A 46 -2.98 7.46 11.29
CA HIS A 46 -4.24 6.73 11.14
C HIS A 46 -4.45 6.30 9.68
N GLU A 47 -5.34 5.33 9.46
CA GLU A 47 -5.77 4.92 8.13
C GLU A 47 -6.31 6.12 7.33
N GLY A 48 -6.04 6.16 6.01
CA GLY A 48 -6.51 7.26 5.15
C GLY A 48 -5.79 8.61 5.36
N GLY A 49 -4.86 8.68 6.32
CA GLY A 49 -3.93 9.79 6.45
C GLY A 49 -3.05 9.92 5.21
N VAL A 50 -2.60 11.14 4.92
CA VAL A 50 -1.76 11.42 3.76
C VAL A 50 -0.49 12.12 4.18
N VAL A 51 0.64 11.64 3.71
CA VAL A 51 1.94 12.30 3.84
C VAL A 51 2.42 12.72 2.47
N VAL A 52 2.76 13.98 2.27
CA VAL A 52 3.39 14.48 1.04
C VAL A 52 4.87 14.71 1.30
N VAL A 53 5.70 14.10 0.47
CA VAL A 53 7.15 14.16 0.57
C VAL A 53 7.71 14.82 -0.69
N SER A 54 8.53 15.85 -0.49
CA SER A 54 9.34 16.50 -1.53
C SER A 54 10.72 15.83 -1.64
N PRO A 55 11.38 15.88 -2.80
CA PRO A 55 12.70 15.26 -2.98
C PRO A 55 13.80 16.00 -2.21
N GLY A 56 14.93 15.33 -1.97
CA GLY A 56 16.14 15.94 -1.42
C GLY A 56 16.12 16.10 0.10
N LYS A 57 16.77 17.14 0.64
CA LYS A 57 16.85 17.45 2.08
C LYS A 57 16.51 18.92 2.30
N GLY A 58 15.64 19.24 3.27
CA GLY A 58 15.31 20.63 3.60
C GLY A 58 14.09 20.81 4.50
N ASN A 59 13.86 22.05 4.94
CA ASN A 59 12.68 22.41 5.74
C ASN A 59 11.39 22.17 4.95
N ARG A 60 10.38 21.59 5.60
CA ARG A 60 9.07 21.20 5.01
C ARG A 60 9.13 20.13 3.93
N ARG A 61 10.20 19.34 3.88
CA ARG A 61 10.31 18.17 3.02
C ARG A 61 9.14 17.21 3.21
N VAL A 62 8.70 17.03 4.45
CA VAL A 62 7.56 16.16 4.77
C VAL A 62 6.41 16.99 5.31
N ARG A 63 5.21 16.78 4.75
CA ARG A 63 3.96 17.44 5.12
C ARG A 63 2.92 16.37 5.39
N ALA A 64 2.28 16.40 6.55
CA ALA A 64 1.30 15.39 6.94
C ALA A 64 -0.10 16.00 7.05
N TYR A 65 -1.10 15.24 6.62
CA TYR A 65 -2.49 15.63 6.55
C TYR A 65 -3.36 14.54 7.18
N ALA A 66 -4.29 14.95 8.04
CA ALA A 66 -5.24 14.05 8.69
C ALA A 66 -6.29 13.47 7.73
N ASN A 67 -6.46 14.05 6.54
CA ASN A 67 -7.37 13.50 5.55
C ASN A 67 -6.99 13.98 4.15
N VAL A 68 -7.59 13.30 3.16
CA VAL A 68 -7.35 13.55 1.75
C VAL A 68 -7.81 14.95 1.30
N ASP A 69 -8.86 15.51 1.90
CA ASP A 69 -9.41 16.79 1.48
C ASP A 69 -8.44 17.93 1.82
N ASP A 70 -7.86 17.89 3.01
CA ASP A 70 -6.89 18.90 3.43
C ASP A 70 -5.59 18.79 2.63
N CYS A 71 -5.18 17.57 2.29
CA CYS A 71 -4.08 17.34 1.35
C CYS A 71 -4.39 17.93 -0.03
N LEU A 72 -5.56 17.64 -0.61
CA LEU A 72 -5.93 18.14 -1.93
C LEU A 72 -6.11 19.67 -1.95
N LYS A 73 -6.59 20.29 -0.87
CA LYS A 73 -6.66 21.76 -0.77
C LYS A 73 -5.26 22.39 -0.78
N ALA A 74 -4.30 21.80 -0.07
CA ALA A 74 -2.96 22.36 0.07
C ALA A 74 -2.05 22.04 -1.13
N ASP A 75 -2.01 20.77 -1.54
CA ASP A 75 -0.93 20.21 -2.35
C ASP A 75 -1.39 19.59 -3.68
N LYS A 76 -2.69 19.67 -4.06
CA LYS A 76 -3.19 19.05 -5.30
C LYS A 76 -2.36 19.35 -6.54
N LYS A 77 -1.80 20.55 -6.68
CA LYS A 77 -0.98 20.91 -7.85
C LYS A 77 0.43 20.31 -7.81
N ALA A 78 0.93 20.02 -6.61
CA ALA A 78 2.26 19.48 -6.38
C ALA A 78 2.29 17.96 -6.57
N ILE A 79 1.22 17.24 -6.21
CA ILE A 79 1.16 15.77 -6.26
C ILE A 79 1.42 15.25 -7.69
N GLN A 80 2.57 14.57 -7.87
CA GLN A 80 3.00 13.97 -9.13
C GLN A 80 3.03 12.44 -9.07
N ALA A 81 3.19 11.86 -7.89
CA ALA A 81 3.05 10.44 -7.66
C ALA A 81 2.25 10.13 -6.38
N ILE A 82 1.69 8.93 -6.32
CA ILE A 82 1.08 8.38 -5.10
C ILE A 82 1.76 7.06 -4.75
N VAL A 83 2.02 6.85 -3.46
CA VAL A 83 2.52 5.56 -2.96
C VAL A 83 1.57 4.95 -1.92
N VAL A 84 1.54 3.63 -1.89
CA VAL A 84 0.82 2.85 -0.88
C VAL A 84 1.75 1.75 -0.38
N ALA A 85 2.13 1.86 0.89
CA ALA A 85 2.93 0.85 1.57
C ALA A 85 2.09 -0.41 1.87
N GLY A 86 2.76 -1.50 2.25
CA GLY A 86 2.10 -2.75 2.63
C GLY A 86 1.25 -2.62 3.90
N VAL A 87 0.19 -3.43 4.01
CA VAL A 87 -0.65 -3.50 5.22
C VAL A 87 0.20 -3.82 6.43
N GLY A 88 0.04 -3.01 7.46
CA GLY A 88 0.88 -3.03 8.66
C GLY A 88 2.15 -2.20 8.56
N SER A 89 2.19 -1.27 7.61
CA SER A 89 3.12 -0.14 7.65
C SER A 89 2.47 1.03 8.38
N SER A 90 3.25 1.82 9.11
CA SER A 90 2.75 3.06 9.69
C SER A 90 2.84 4.23 8.70
N ALA A 91 2.45 5.42 9.17
CA ALA A 91 2.71 6.64 8.45
C ALA A 91 4.22 6.86 8.18
N ILE A 92 5.11 6.34 9.03
CA ILE A 92 6.56 6.38 8.83
C ILE A 92 7.00 5.51 7.67
N GLY A 93 6.61 4.22 7.63
CA GLY A 93 6.94 3.35 6.49
C GLY A 93 6.38 3.87 5.17
N THR A 94 5.18 4.44 5.21
CA THR A 94 4.56 5.11 4.06
C THR A 94 5.38 6.32 3.59
N ALA A 95 5.80 7.18 4.52
CA ALA A 95 6.66 8.32 4.22
C ALA A 95 8.04 7.90 3.69
N ALA A 96 8.61 6.81 4.22
CA ALA A 96 9.88 6.27 3.76
C ALA A 96 9.80 5.74 2.32
N LEU A 97 8.74 5.01 1.97
CA LEU A 97 8.48 4.63 0.58
C LEU A 97 8.30 5.86 -0.32
N ALA A 98 7.58 6.87 0.15
CA ALA A 98 7.39 8.12 -0.58
C ALA A 98 8.73 8.84 -0.82
N CYS A 99 9.65 8.85 0.16
CA CYS A 99 11.00 9.38 0.01
C CYS A 99 11.75 8.69 -1.14
N ASN A 100 11.72 7.36 -1.20
CA ASN A 100 12.40 6.61 -2.25
C ASN A 100 11.88 6.95 -3.65
N VAL A 101 10.56 7.12 -3.79
CA VAL A 101 9.96 7.51 -5.07
C VAL A 101 10.24 8.98 -5.40
N ALA A 102 10.24 9.86 -4.39
CA ALA A 102 10.53 11.28 -4.56
C ALA A 102 11.98 11.48 -5.04
N ASP A 103 12.93 10.85 -4.36
CA ASP A 103 14.36 10.89 -4.69
C ASP A 103 14.64 10.27 -6.07
N ALA A 104 13.90 9.23 -6.46
CA ALA A 104 14.09 8.57 -7.74
C ALA A 104 13.81 9.47 -8.95
N TYR A 105 12.91 10.44 -8.80
CA TYR A 105 12.44 11.24 -9.92
C TYR A 105 12.48 12.75 -9.70
N ASP A 106 12.94 13.19 -8.54
CA ASP A 106 12.93 14.60 -8.14
C ASP A 106 11.51 15.20 -8.22
N ILE A 107 10.54 14.53 -7.59
CA ILE A 107 9.11 14.93 -7.60
C ILE A 107 8.46 14.87 -6.22
N ASP A 108 7.38 15.62 -6.07
CA ASP A 108 6.48 15.50 -4.90
C ASP A 108 5.62 14.23 -4.98
N VAL A 109 5.60 13.50 -3.87
CA VAL A 109 4.95 12.19 -3.74
C VAL A 109 4.00 12.17 -2.56
N ALA A 110 2.74 11.82 -2.78
CA ALA A 110 1.77 11.59 -1.73
C ALA A 110 1.75 10.11 -1.32
N GLY A 111 2.07 9.79 -0.08
CA GLY A 111 1.86 8.49 0.52
C GLY A 111 0.53 8.40 1.24
N ILE A 112 -0.27 7.38 0.93
CA ILE A 112 -1.53 7.08 1.64
C ILE A 112 -1.22 6.06 2.73
N VAL A 113 -1.54 6.41 3.96
CA VAL A 113 -1.34 5.54 5.12
C VAL A 113 -2.40 4.45 5.09
N SER A 114 -1.99 3.26 4.67
CA SER A 114 -2.86 2.07 4.66
C SER A 114 -3.05 1.57 6.09
N GLY A 115 -4.29 1.33 6.48
CA GLY A 115 -4.64 0.97 7.84
C GLY A 115 -4.66 -0.53 8.11
N TYR A 116 -4.94 -0.87 9.37
CA TYR A 116 -5.12 -2.24 9.85
C TYR A 116 -6.55 -2.73 9.66
N GLY A 117 -7.00 -2.82 8.41
CA GLY A 117 -8.28 -3.42 8.04
C GLY A 117 -8.25 -4.96 8.01
N VAL A 118 -7.61 -5.62 8.97
CA VAL A 118 -7.63 -7.10 9.07
C VAL A 118 -9.04 -7.61 9.42
N LYS A 119 -10.00 -6.73 9.73
CA LYS A 119 -11.40 -7.12 9.94
C LYS A 119 -12.26 -7.06 8.67
N ASP A 120 -12.00 -6.13 7.74
CA ASP A 120 -12.88 -5.91 6.58
C ASP A 120 -12.31 -6.48 5.27
N VAL A 121 -11.01 -6.68 5.21
CA VAL A 121 -10.32 -7.22 4.03
C VAL A 121 -10.15 -8.74 4.13
N VAL A 122 -10.20 -9.30 5.35
CA VAL A 122 -9.88 -10.71 5.62
C VAL A 122 -11.08 -11.65 5.59
N SER A 123 -12.32 -11.18 5.77
CA SER A 123 -13.47 -12.09 5.76
C SER A 123 -14.17 -12.23 4.40
N GLU A 124 -14.43 -11.14 3.66
CA GLU A 124 -15.39 -11.25 2.54
C GLU A 124 -14.98 -10.60 1.21
N SER A 125 -13.92 -9.77 1.16
CA SER A 125 -13.59 -9.02 -0.08
C SER A 125 -12.26 -9.40 -0.75
N LEU A 126 -11.34 -10.07 -0.04
CA LEU A 126 -10.14 -10.73 -0.60
C LEU A 126 -10.26 -12.25 -0.43
N GLY A 127 -11.32 -12.83 -1.00
CA GLY A 127 -11.70 -14.22 -0.84
C GLY A 127 -10.51 -15.20 -0.84
N GLY A 128 -10.32 -15.89 0.29
CA GLY A 128 -9.65 -17.19 0.43
C GLY A 128 -8.16 -17.32 0.05
N TRP A 129 -7.56 -16.39 -0.67
CA TRP A 129 -6.20 -16.51 -1.19
C TRP A 129 -5.12 -16.18 -0.14
N PHE A 130 -5.48 -15.35 0.84
CA PHE A 130 -4.58 -14.88 1.91
C PHE A 130 -4.08 -16.00 2.84
N PHE A 131 -4.73 -17.18 2.83
CA PHE A 131 -4.33 -18.34 3.64
C PHE A 131 -4.20 -19.66 2.84
N TYR A 132 -4.81 -19.78 1.64
CA TYR A 132 -4.90 -21.06 0.91
C TYR A 132 -4.43 -21.02 -0.56
N GLY A 133 -3.77 -19.95 -1.01
CA GLY A 133 -3.27 -19.81 -2.38
C GLY A 133 -2.01 -20.63 -2.69
N ALA A 134 -2.13 -21.97 -2.63
CA ALA A 134 -1.33 -23.05 -3.25
C ALA A 134 -1.21 -24.25 -2.29
N SER A 135 -2.25 -25.07 -2.20
CA SER A 135 -2.12 -26.44 -1.69
C SER A 135 -1.29 -27.28 -2.68
N ASP A 136 -0.03 -27.53 -2.31
CA ASP A 136 0.59 -28.88 -2.25
C ASP A 136 2.13 -28.85 -2.10
N ALA A 137 2.81 -27.70 -2.21
CA ALA A 137 4.27 -27.71 -2.37
C ALA A 137 5.14 -27.33 -1.15
N LEU A 138 4.61 -26.97 0.03
CA LEU A 138 5.48 -26.44 1.13
C LEU A 138 5.02 -26.75 2.56
N GLY A 139 4.48 -27.96 2.77
CA GLY A 139 3.91 -28.37 4.06
C GLY A 139 4.87 -28.59 5.24
N GLN A 140 6.20 -28.57 5.05
CA GLN A 140 7.15 -29.00 6.10
C GLN A 140 7.95 -27.86 6.74
N GLY A 141 8.42 -26.87 5.97
CA GLY A 141 9.19 -25.74 6.52
C GLY A 141 8.34 -24.74 7.32
N PHE A 142 7.08 -24.55 6.92
CA PHE A 142 6.17 -23.59 7.53
C PHE A 142 5.66 -24.05 8.91
N ARG A 143 5.57 -25.37 9.15
CA ARG A 143 5.20 -25.93 10.45
C ARG A 143 6.25 -25.64 11.54
N ALA A 144 7.54 -25.75 11.21
CA ALA A 144 8.62 -25.46 12.16
C ALA A 144 8.66 -23.98 12.59
N LEU A 145 8.33 -23.07 11.66
CA LEU A 145 8.23 -21.64 11.96
C LEU A 145 6.96 -21.34 12.78
N LEU A 146 5.81 -21.95 12.45
CA LEU A 146 4.59 -21.80 13.24
C LEU A 146 4.72 -22.36 14.66
N ASP A 147 5.44 -23.46 14.87
CA ASP A 147 5.70 -24.01 16.20
C ASP A 147 6.61 -23.11 17.05
N TYR A 148 7.51 -22.34 16.41
CA TYR A 148 8.32 -21.32 17.07
C TYR A 148 7.49 -20.10 17.48
N TRP A 149 6.47 -19.74 16.69
CA TRP A 149 5.59 -18.58 16.93
C TRP A 149 4.33 -18.92 17.76
N GLY A 150 3.97 -20.20 17.90
CA GLY A 150 2.72 -20.69 18.49
C GLY A 150 2.63 -20.71 20.02
N LYS A 151 3.55 -20.08 20.75
CA LYS A 151 3.54 -20.01 22.23
C LYS A 151 2.73 -18.84 22.81
N LEU A 152 1.61 -18.46 22.19
CA LEU A 152 0.64 -17.50 22.75
C LEU A 152 -0.77 -18.14 22.84
N PRO A 153 -1.60 -17.77 23.84
CA PRO A 153 -2.75 -18.57 24.24
C PRO A 153 -3.89 -18.53 23.21
N LYS A 154 -4.50 -19.70 22.98
CA LYS A 154 -5.57 -19.94 22.01
C LYS A 154 -6.90 -19.38 22.51
N LEU A 155 -7.70 -18.81 21.60
CA LEU A 155 -9.11 -18.49 21.80
C LEU A 155 -9.93 -19.23 20.74
N ASP A 156 -10.95 -19.94 21.23
CA ASP A 156 -11.69 -21.01 20.55
C ASP A 156 -12.52 -20.55 19.34
N ALA A 157 -12.61 -21.47 18.39
CA ALA A 157 -13.41 -21.40 17.18
C ALA A 157 -14.85 -21.87 17.45
N SER A 158 -15.83 -21.17 16.87
CA SER A 158 -17.14 -21.75 16.58
C SER A 158 -17.59 -21.21 15.23
N LEU A 159 -17.51 -22.06 14.21
CA LEU A 159 -17.92 -21.82 12.83
C LEU A 159 -18.73 -23.03 12.40
N GLU A 160 -20.06 -22.88 12.44
CA GLU A 160 -21.02 -23.81 11.84
C GLU A 160 -22.21 -22.96 11.33
N SER A 161 -22.66 -23.28 10.11
CA SER A 161 -23.80 -22.70 9.35
C SER A 161 -23.60 -21.30 8.73
N GLY A 162 -23.97 -21.02 7.48
CA GLY A 162 -24.68 -21.82 6.48
C GLY A 162 -24.83 -21.01 5.17
N ARG A 163 -24.74 -21.72 4.04
CA ARG A 163 -25.07 -21.22 2.69
C ARG A 163 -26.59 -20.95 2.60
N GLN A 164 -26.99 -19.72 2.29
CA GLN A 164 -28.13 -19.44 1.40
C GLN A 164 -28.15 -17.94 1.01
N MET A 165 -27.84 -17.65 -0.25
CA MET A 165 -28.03 -16.32 -0.84
C MET A 165 -29.49 -16.15 -1.28
N THR A 166 -30.18 -15.17 -0.70
CA THR A 166 -31.28 -14.46 -1.37
C THR A 166 -30.76 -13.09 -1.78
N ALA A 167 -30.98 -12.72 -3.04
CA ALA A 167 -30.62 -11.42 -3.59
C ALA A 167 -31.52 -10.33 -3.00
N SER A 168 -31.00 -9.62 -2.01
CA SER A 168 -31.55 -8.37 -1.53
C SER A 168 -30.41 -7.33 -1.55
N ALA A 169 -30.67 -6.20 -2.22
CA ALA A 169 -29.74 -5.09 -2.35
C ALA A 169 -29.30 -4.64 -0.95
N SER A 170 -28.13 -5.09 -0.54
CA SER A 170 -27.55 -4.74 0.74
C SER A 170 -27.10 -3.27 0.69
N PRO A 171 -27.26 -2.51 1.80
CA PRO A 171 -26.71 -1.17 1.88
C PRO A 171 -25.20 -1.24 1.57
N ALA A 172 -24.72 -0.35 0.70
CA ALA A 172 -23.33 -0.35 0.27
C ALA A 172 -22.42 -0.26 1.51
N VAL A 173 -21.65 -1.32 1.74
CA VAL A 173 -20.66 -1.35 2.82
C VAL A 173 -19.69 -0.18 2.56
N PRO A 174 -19.51 0.74 3.53
CA PRO A 174 -18.57 1.85 3.40
C PRO A 174 -17.17 1.33 3.05
N LEU A 175 -16.48 2.00 2.13
CA LEU A 175 -15.12 1.61 1.76
C LEU A 175 -14.15 1.94 2.91
N PRO A 176 -13.09 1.13 3.09
CA PRO A 176 -11.97 1.47 3.95
C PRO A 176 -11.43 2.89 3.65
N GLU A 177 -10.92 3.58 4.67
CA GLU A 177 -10.57 5.00 4.56
C GLU A 177 -9.40 5.21 3.59
N ASP A 178 -8.47 4.28 3.52
CA ASP A 178 -7.30 4.31 2.63
C ASP A 178 -7.68 4.12 1.15
N VAL A 179 -8.56 3.16 0.85
CA VAL A 179 -9.15 2.94 -0.47
C VAL A 179 -9.95 4.17 -0.89
N SER A 180 -10.77 4.70 0.02
CA SER A 180 -11.54 5.92 -0.22
C SER A 180 -10.63 7.10 -0.52
N ALA A 181 -9.54 7.27 0.22
CA ALA A 181 -8.54 8.31 -0.02
C ALA A 181 -7.93 8.19 -1.43
N LEU A 182 -7.50 7.00 -1.85
CA LEU A 182 -6.93 6.81 -3.18
C LEU A 182 -7.94 7.12 -4.29
N ILE A 183 -9.16 6.59 -4.19
CA ILE A 183 -10.22 6.85 -5.17
C ILE A 183 -10.51 8.35 -5.27
N ARG A 184 -10.58 9.05 -4.13
CA ARG A 184 -10.82 10.50 -4.10
C ARG A 184 -9.69 11.30 -4.75
N ILE A 185 -8.42 10.93 -4.55
CA ILE A 185 -7.31 11.59 -5.26
C ILE A 185 -7.39 11.31 -6.76
N LEU A 186 -7.67 10.07 -7.17
CA LEU A 186 -7.82 9.72 -8.58
C LEU A 186 -8.95 10.52 -9.24
N GLN A 187 -10.10 10.65 -8.57
CA GLN A 187 -11.23 11.47 -9.02
C GLN A 187 -10.94 12.96 -9.04
N ALA A 188 -10.18 13.48 -8.06
CA ALA A 188 -9.78 14.87 -8.02
C ALA A 188 -8.83 15.26 -9.16
N ALA A 189 -8.21 14.26 -9.81
CA ALA A 189 -7.32 14.39 -10.94
C ALA A 189 -6.24 15.47 -10.77
N PRO A 190 -5.28 15.33 -9.82
CA PRO A 190 -4.14 16.22 -9.71
C PRO A 190 -3.46 16.38 -11.08
N PRO A 191 -3.22 17.62 -11.55
CA PRO A 191 -2.78 17.86 -12.92
C PRO A 191 -1.40 17.26 -13.24
N GLY A 192 -0.56 17.05 -12.23
CA GLY A 192 0.76 16.44 -12.35
C GLY A 192 0.81 14.92 -12.13
N LEU A 193 -0.30 14.28 -11.72
CA LEU A 193 -0.27 12.87 -11.31
C LEU A 193 0.06 11.96 -12.50
N ARG A 194 1.19 11.27 -12.41
CA ARG A 194 1.75 10.43 -13.48
C ARG A 194 2.25 9.06 -13.04
N LEU A 195 2.32 8.80 -11.73
CA LEU A 195 2.82 7.54 -11.17
C LEU A 195 2.03 7.10 -9.94
N LEU A 196 1.71 5.80 -9.87
CA LEU A 196 1.28 5.10 -8.67
C LEU A 196 2.31 4.02 -8.33
N VAL A 197 2.66 3.88 -7.05
CA VAL A 197 3.56 2.83 -6.56
C VAL A 197 2.92 2.08 -5.40
N GLY A 198 2.83 0.76 -5.51
CA GLY A 198 2.36 -0.11 -4.44
C GLY A 198 3.48 -1.03 -3.99
N HIS A 199 3.54 -1.32 -2.69
CA HIS A 199 4.42 -2.35 -2.15
C HIS A 199 3.64 -3.40 -1.37
N SER A 200 3.96 -4.69 -1.55
CA SER A 200 3.35 -5.80 -0.83
C SER A 200 1.82 -5.73 -0.95
N LYS A 201 1.10 -5.74 0.17
CA LYS A 201 -0.37 -5.60 0.18
C LYS A 201 -0.89 -4.22 -0.28
N GLY A 202 -0.05 -3.19 -0.31
CA GLY A 202 -0.40 -1.91 -0.94
C GLY A 202 -0.70 -2.05 -2.43
N CYS A 203 -0.13 -3.07 -3.09
CA CYS A 203 -0.45 -3.41 -4.48
C CYS A 203 -1.91 -3.86 -4.64
N LEU A 204 -2.50 -4.54 -3.64
CA LEU A 204 -3.90 -4.97 -3.66
C LEU A 204 -4.84 -3.78 -3.49
N LEU A 205 -4.46 -2.80 -2.68
CA LEU A 205 -5.21 -1.55 -2.54
C LEU A 205 -5.23 -0.82 -3.89
N LEU A 206 -4.09 -0.73 -4.57
CA LEU A 206 -4.02 -0.17 -5.92
C LEU A 206 -4.91 -0.93 -6.90
N ASP A 207 -4.80 -2.26 -6.95
CA ASP A 207 -5.62 -3.13 -7.80
C ASP A 207 -7.12 -2.82 -7.63
N PHE A 208 -7.59 -2.86 -6.38
CA PHE A 208 -8.99 -2.60 -6.03
C PHE A 208 -9.46 -1.19 -6.41
N ALA A 209 -8.67 -0.16 -6.08
CA ALA A 209 -9.04 1.22 -6.37
C ALA A 209 -9.04 1.51 -7.88
N LEU A 210 -8.08 0.95 -8.62
CA LEU A 210 -7.99 1.11 -10.07
C LEU A 210 -9.09 0.36 -10.80
N GLU A 211 -9.49 -0.83 -10.32
CA GLU A 211 -10.64 -1.57 -10.87
C GLU A 211 -11.93 -0.77 -10.69
N ARG A 212 -12.17 -0.23 -9.49
CA ARG A 212 -13.28 0.68 -9.19
C ARG A 212 -13.26 1.92 -10.10
N PHE A 213 -12.09 2.52 -10.30
CA PHE A 213 -11.92 3.67 -11.19
C PHE A 213 -12.22 3.30 -12.65
N ALA A 214 -11.74 2.15 -13.12
CA ALA A 214 -11.93 1.62 -14.46
C ALA A 214 -13.40 1.28 -14.77
N GLN A 215 -14.15 0.80 -13.77
CA GLN A 215 -15.58 0.50 -13.90
C GLN A 215 -16.44 1.78 -14.01
N THR A 216 -16.04 2.83 -13.29
CA THR A 216 -16.79 4.10 -13.25
C THR A 216 -16.43 5.07 -14.37
N HIS A 217 -15.30 4.85 -15.06
CA HIS A 217 -14.84 5.71 -16.14
C HIS A 217 -14.67 4.94 -17.46
N GLN A 218 -15.44 5.34 -18.48
CA GLN A 218 -15.27 4.79 -19.83
C GLN A 218 -14.02 5.34 -20.52
N LYS A 219 -13.71 6.63 -20.30
CA LYS A 219 -12.55 7.33 -20.86
C LYS A 219 -11.91 8.21 -19.79
N HIS A 220 -10.61 8.12 -19.63
CA HIS A 220 -9.82 9.00 -18.75
C HIS A 220 -8.37 9.06 -19.25
N ALA A 221 -7.69 10.19 -19.06
CA ALA A 221 -6.29 10.35 -19.47
C ALA A 221 -5.36 9.35 -18.76
N TYR A 222 -5.70 8.95 -17.53
CA TYR A 222 -4.92 7.99 -16.74
C TYR A 222 -4.75 6.62 -17.39
N PHE A 223 -5.75 6.13 -18.12
CA PHE A 223 -5.65 4.85 -18.81
C PHE A 223 -4.43 4.76 -19.73
N LYS A 224 -4.04 5.88 -20.36
CA LYS A 224 -2.87 5.96 -21.25
C LYS A 224 -1.62 6.51 -20.58
N ASN A 225 -1.79 7.46 -19.66
CA ASN A 225 -0.69 8.29 -19.18
C ASN A 225 -0.18 7.90 -17.80
N LEU A 226 -1.04 7.37 -16.93
CA LEU A 226 -0.70 7.02 -15.56
C LEU A 226 0.11 5.72 -15.57
N ARG A 227 1.28 5.74 -14.93
CA ARG A 227 2.09 4.55 -14.72
C ARG A 227 1.72 3.93 -13.39
N VAL A 228 1.60 2.60 -13.37
CA VAL A 228 1.32 1.85 -12.14
C VAL A 228 2.47 0.87 -11.93
N ALA A 229 3.22 1.06 -10.86
CA ALA A 229 4.34 0.20 -10.48
C ALA A 229 3.99 -0.58 -9.20
N THR A 230 4.16 -1.90 -9.21
CA THR A 230 3.99 -2.74 -8.02
C THR A 230 5.29 -3.41 -7.64
N PHE A 231 5.55 -3.52 -6.33
CA PHE A 231 6.76 -4.10 -5.76
C PHE A 231 6.39 -5.23 -4.80
N GLY A 232 7.04 -6.37 -4.93
CA GLY A 232 6.92 -7.50 -3.99
C GLY A 232 5.57 -8.21 -4.02
N THR A 233 4.63 -7.85 -4.90
CA THR A 233 3.38 -8.58 -5.10
C THR A 233 2.86 -8.32 -6.52
N VAL A 234 2.58 -9.40 -7.25
CA VAL A 234 1.97 -9.33 -8.58
C VAL A 234 0.46 -9.43 -8.44
N VAL A 235 -0.26 -8.45 -8.94
CA VAL A 235 -1.73 -8.32 -8.85
C VAL A 235 -2.36 -8.24 -10.24
N ASN A 236 -3.70 -8.26 -10.30
CA ASN A 236 -4.45 -8.25 -11.55
C ASN A 236 -4.87 -6.84 -11.95
N LEU A 237 -3.90 -5.95 -12.19
CA LEU A 237 -4.18 -4.56 -12.56
C LEU A 237 -5.12 -4.48 -13.78
N PRO A 238 -6.10 -3.55 -13.80
CA PRO A 238 -7.07 -3.48 -14.88
C PRO A 238 -6.39 -3.19 -16.23
N GLU A 239 -6.75 -3.97 -17.26
CA GLU A 239 -6.14 -3.87 -18.61
C GLU A 239 -6.23 -2.48 -19.24
N LYS A 240 -7.20 -1.66 -18.82
CA LYS A 240 -7.34 -0.28 -19.26
C LYS A 240 -6.11 0.59 -18.94
N PHE A 241 -5.31 0.25 -17.93
CA PHE A 241 -4.08 0.96 -17.62
C PHE A 241 -2.92 0.40 -18.45
N GLU A 242 -2.65 1.06 -19.58
CA GLU A 242 -1.69 0.62 -20.61
C GLU A 242 -0.23 0.59 -20.13
N ARG A 243 0.07 1.19 -18.97
CA ARG A 243 1.43 1.38 -18.44
C ARG A 243 1.59 0.79 -17.05
N SER A 244 1.38 -0.52 -16.95
CA SER A 244 1.58 -1.29 -15.72
C SER A 244 2.95 -1.98 -15.70
N TYR A 245 3.61 -1.92 -14.56
CA TYR A 245 4.92 -2.51 -14.31
C TYR A 245 4.87 -3.26 -12.99
N GLN A 246 5.15 -4.56 -13.00
CA GLN A 246 5.09 -5.38 -11.79
C GLN A 246 6.46 -5.99 -11.52
N PHE A 247 6.99 -5.75 -10.33
CA PHE A 247 8.32 -6.16 -9.91
C PHE A 247 8.24 -7.11 -8.73
N ILE A 248 8.99 -8.20 -8.81
CA ILE A 248 9.15 -9.15 -7.72
C ILE A 248 10.61 -9.57 -7.64
N GLY A 249 11.11 -9.76 -6.43
CA GLY A 249 12.46 -10.26 -6.23
C GLY A 249 12.57 -11.72 -6.67
N ASP A 250 13.69 -12.13 -7.26
CA ASP A 250 13.93 -13.55 -7.56
C ASP A 250 14.10 -14.41 -6.30
N LEU A 251 14.47 -13.80 -5.17
CA LEU A 251 14.52 -14.42 -3.84
C LEU A 251 13.21 -14.20 -3.05
N ASP A 252 12.27 -13.40 -3.58
CA ASP A 252 11.03 -13.01 -2.89
C ASP A 252 9.95 -14.09 -2.94
N TRP A 253 10.17 -15.18 -2.19
CA TRP A 253 9.18 -16.23 -2.01
C TRP A 253 7.92 -15.73 -1.30
N PHE A 254 8.06 -14.74 -0.40
CA PHE A 254 6.94 -14.20 0.37
C PHE A 254 5.96 -13.47 -0.55
N GLY A 255 6.48 -12.56 -1.38
CA GLY A 255 5.72 -11.93 -2.45
C GLY A 255 5.19 -12.95 -3.46
N GLY A 256 5.97 -13.98 -3.77
CA GLY A 256 5.60 -15.03 -4.73
C GLY A 256 4.35 -15.79 -4.32
N VAL A 257 4.25 -16.20 -3.05
CA VAL A 257 3.06 -16.85 -2.48
C VAL A 257 1.83 -15.93 -2.49
N ASN A 258 2.04 -14.62 -2.32
CA ASN A 258 0.96 -13.64 -2.30
C ASN A 258 0.61 -13.09 -3.70
N SER A 259 1.26 -13.59 -4.75
CA SER A 259 1.10 -13.09 -6.12
C SER A 259 0.05 -13.88 -6.91
N ARG A 260 -0.58 -13.20 -7.88
CA ARG A 260 -1.41 -13.84 -8.91
C ARG A 260 -0.51 -14.62 -9.88
N LEU A 261 -0.84 -15.89 -10.09
CA LEU A 261 -0.13 -16.76 -11.02
C LEU A 261 -0.43 -16.37 -12.47
N GLY A 262 0.54 -16.58 -13.37
CA GLY A 262 0.37 -16.37 -14.82
C GLY A 262 0.38 -14.91 -15.29
N MET A 263 0.53 -13.94 -14.38
CA MET A 263 0.59 -12.53 -14.73
C MET A 263 2.01 -12.10 -15.14
N GLY A 264 2.11 -11.22 -16.14
CA GLY A 264 3.38 -10.63 -16.57
C GLY A 264 4.04 -9.81 -15.47
N HIS A 265 5.31 -10.08 -15.18
CA HIS A 265 6.11 -9.36 -14.19
C HIS A 265 7.60 -9.46 -14.52
N THR A 266 8.38 -8.54 -13.95
CA THR A 266 9.84 -8.52 -14.04
C THR A 266 10.44 -9.02 -12.75
N LYS A 267 11.34 -10.01 -12.84
CA LYS A 267 12.14 -10.46 -11.69
C LYS A 267 13.35 -9.56 -11.49
N ILE A 268 13.51 -9.05 -10.28
CA ILE A 268 14.69 -8.28 -9.88
C ILE A 268 15.72 -9.24 -9.30
N ASN A 269 16.87 -9.32 -9.97
CA ASN A 269 17.97 -10.20 -9.58
C ASN A 269 18.49 -9.84 -8.18
N GLN A 270 18.71 -10.86 -7.35
CA GLN A 270 19.11 -10.71 -5.95
C GLN A 270 18.17 -9.82 -5.13
N GLY A 271 16.91 -9.72 -5.53
CA GLY A 271 15.88 -8.96 -4.84
C GLY A 271 15.11 -9.85 -3.86
N TRP A 272 14.94 -9.40 -2.63
CA TRP A 272 14.04 -9.99 -1.63
C TRP A 272 12.78 -9.12 -1.47
N HIS A 273 11.93 -9.43 -0.49
CA HIS A 273 10.63 -8.73 -0.32
C HIS A 273 10.77 -7.28 0.16
N HIS A 274 11.82 -6.99 0.94
CA HIS A 274 11.99 -5.68 1.56
C HIS A 274 12.64 -4.66 0.61
N LEU A 275 12.34 -3.40 0.87
CA LEU A 275 12.83 -2.25 0.13
C LEU A 275 13.91 -1.48 0.92
N ASN A 276 14.27 -1.95 2.13
CA ASN A 276 15.16 -1.26 3.04
C ASN A 276 16.64 -1.49 2.65
N SER A 277 17.27 -0.43 2.16
CA SER A 277 18.67 -0.39 1.72
C SER A 277 19.69 -0.79 2.77
N LYS A 278 19.32 -0.77 4.06
CA LYS A 278 20.17 -1.22 5.17
C LYS A 278 20.46 -2.71 5.15
N TYR A 279 19.57 -3.52 4.58
CA TYR A 279 19.75 -4.96 4.52
C TYR A 279 20.17 -5.40 3.11
N LEU A 280 20.95 -6.47 3.06
CA LEU A 280 21.35 -7.10 1.80
C LEU A 280 20.11 -7.61 1.05
N PHE A 281 20.23 -7.68 -0.28
CA PHE A 281 19.18 -8.17 -1.16
C PHE A 281 17.87 -7.36 -1.07
N HIS A 282 17.92 -6.08 -0.70
CA HIS A 282 16.75 -5.21 -0.83
C HIS A 282 16.42 -5.00 -2.30
N MET A 283 15.14 -4.85 -2.60
CA MET A 283 14.72 -4.38 -3.91
C MET A 283 14.84 -2.86 -3.93
N ASP A 284 15.95 -2.36 -4.51
CA ASP A 284 16.22 -0.93 -4.64
C ASP A 284 15.15 -0.25 -5.51
N VAL A 285 14.21 0.42 -4.84
CA VAL A 285 13.08 1.12 -5.46
C VAL A 285 13.58 2.15 -6.45
N GLU A 286 14.59 2.94 -6.09
CA GLU A 286 15.08 4.03 -6.92
C GLU A 286 15.71 3.50 -8.20
N SER A 287 16.61 2.52 -8.08
CA SER A 287 17.26 1.89 -9.22
C SER A 287 16.27 1.16 -10.13
N VAL A 288 15.32 0.41 -9.57
CA VAL A 288 14.28 -0.30 -10.33
C VAL A 288 13.37 0.68 -11.08
N LEU A 289 12.90 1.72 -10.40
CA LEU A 289 12.05 2.74 -11.01
C LEU A 289 12.77 3.42 -12.17
N LYS A 290 13.98 3.96 -11.94
CA LYS A 290 14.78 4.65 -12.98
C LYS A 290 15.05 3.75 -14.19
N ARG A 291 15.24 2.46 -13.99
CA ARG A 291 15.54 1.51 -15.05
C ARG A 291 14.31 1.11 -15.88
N TYR A 292 13.16 0.91 -15.24
CA TYR A 292 12.02 0.23 -15.88
C TYR A 292 10.78 1.11 -16.07
N VAL A 293 10.64 2.21 -15.32
CA VAL A 293 9.39 3.00 -15.26
C VAL A 293 9.63 4.46 -15.69
N PRO A 294 9.99 4.73 -16.95
CA PRO A 294 10.41 6.07 -17.36
C PRO A 294 9.28 7.09 -17.22
N ILE A 295 9.37 8.03 -16.28
CA ILE A 295 8.47 9.19 -16.21
C ILE A 295 9.17 10.36 -16.89
N ARG A 296 8.58 10.86 -17.98
CA ARG A 296 9.00 12.10 -18.64
C ARG A 296 8.20 13.26 -18.05
#